data_AF-A0A2S5EK49-F1
#
_entry.id   AF-A0A2S5EK49-F1
#
_cell.length_a   1.000
_cell.length_b   1.000
_cell.length_c   1.000
_cell.angle_alpha   90.00
_cell.angle_beta   90.00
_cell.angle_gamma   90.00
#
_symmetry.space_group_name_H-M   'P 1'
#
loop_
_entity.id
_entity.type
_entity.pdbx_description
1 polymer ?
#
loop_
_entity_poly.entity_id
_entity_poly.type
_entity_poly.pdbx_seq_one_letter_code
_entity_poly.pdbx_strand_id
1 'polypeptide(L)'
;QLNEEKNRLVNQDFKDISNELRQSITDFKTLAQENNVSTLVFYADSSLEIVDSIKELASVYFSSKSVGDKSSVMNAFDELESQIAILEQGLVSDELTEMFNKTKDVVEQFKDT
;
A
#
# COMPACT_ATOMS: atom_id res chain seq x y z
N GLN A 1 19.36 -6.95 21.65
CA GLN A 1 19.58 -5.78 20.78
C GLN A 1 19.26 -6.08 19.32
N LEU A 2 20.11 -6.71 18.49
CA LEU A 2 19.82 -6.94 17.06
C LEU A 2 18.52 -7.73 16.76
N ASN A 3 18.17 -8.74 17.57
CA ASN A 3 16.92 -9.48 17.40
C ASN A 3 15.68 -8.70 17.84
N GLU A 4 15.81 -7.77 18.79
CA GLU A 4 14.69 -6.94 19.26
C GLU A 4 14.40 -5.83 18.25
N GLU A 5 15.44 -5.22 17.68
CA GLU A 5 15.32 -4.23 16.62
C GLU A 5 14.72 -4.84 15.34
N LYS A 6 15.18 -6.04 14.94
CA LYS A 6 14.55 -6.80 13.84
C LYS A 6 13.07 -7.07 14.11
N ASN A 7 12.74 -7.51 15.33
CA ASN A 7 11.36 -7.81 15.69
C ASN A 7 10.47 -6.56 15.71
N ARG A 8 11.01 -5.40 16.10
CA ARG A 8 10.28 -4.12 16.02
C ARG A 8 10.01 -3.74 14.56
N LEU A 9 11.05 -3.72 13.72
CA LEU A 9 10.92 -3.35 12.30
C LEU A 9 9.89 -4.23 11.58
N VAL A 10 9.96 -5.55 11.77
CA VAL A 10 9.10 -6.50 11.05
C VAL A 10 7.71 -6.62 11.66
N ASN A 11 7.59 -6.80 12.97
CA ASN A 11 6.30 -7.15 13.58
C ASN A 11 5.47 -5.93 13.96
N GLN A 12 6.10 -4.76 14.02
CA GLN A 12 5.45 -3.52 14.44
C GLN A 12 5.50 -2.49 13.32
N ASP A 13 6.68 -1.97 12.96
CA ASP A 13 6.78 -0.82 12.05
C ASP A 13 6.17 -1.15 10.67
N PHE A 14 6.56 -2.27 10.05
CA PHE A 14 5.99 -2.74 8.77
C PHE A 14 4.49 -3.04 8.86
N LYS A 15 4.03 -3.58 9.99
CA LYS A 15 2.61 -3.90 10.18
C LYS A 15 1.78 -2.62 10.34
N ASP A 16 2.27 -1.66 11.10
CA ASP A 16 1.59 -0.42 11.40
C ASP A 16 1.44 0.42 10.12
N ILE A 17 2.51 0.61 9.35
CA ILE A 17 2.44 1.35 8.08
C ILE A 17 1.55 0.63 7.05
N SER A 18 1.53 -0.71 7.03
CA SER A 18 0.65 -1.46 6.14
C SER A 18 -0.84 -1.27 6.49
N ASN A 19 -1.16 -1.11 7.77
CA ASN A 19 -2.53 -0.87 8.21
C ASN A 19 -2.94 0.59 7.97
N GLU A 20 -2.02 1.53 8.16
CA GLU A 20 -2.22 2.94 7.82
C GLU A 20 -2.50 3.10 6.32
N LEU A 21 -1.72 2.43 5.47
CA LEU A 21 -1.95 2.45 4.03
C LEU A 21 -3.31 1.88 3.66
N ARG A 22 -3.69 0.73 4.24
CA ARG A 22 -5.03 0.15 4.02
C ARG A 22 -6.14 1.10 4.43
N GLN A 23 -5.99 1.79 5.56
CA GLN A 23 -6.97 2.76 6.00
C GLN A 23 -7.05 3.93 5.02
N SER A 24 -5.91 4.48 4.60
CA SER A 24 -5.87 5.60 3.64
C SER A 24 -6.51 5.24 2.30
N ILE A 25 -6.23 4.05 1.74
CA ILE A 25 -6.87 3.57 0.50
C ILE A 25 -8.37 3.36 0.71
N THR A 26 -8.78 2.88 1.88
CA THR A 26 -10.21 2.69 2.22
C THR A 26 -10.94 4.02 2.31
N ASP A 27 -10.34 5.03 2.94
CA ASP A 27 -10.91 6.36 3.07
C ASP A 27 -11.03 7.03 1.69
N PHE A 28 -9.99 6.92 0.85
CA PHE A 28 -10.02 7.35 -0.55
C PHE A 28 -11.13 6.65 -1.34
N LYS A 29 -11.26 5.32 -1.20
CA LYS A 29 -12.31 4.53 -1.85
C LYS A 29 -13.70 5.00 -1.44
N THR A 30 -13.94 5.22 -0.16
CA THR A 30 -15.23 5.72 0.35
C THR A 30 -15.57 7.08 -0.27
N LEU A 31 -14.61 8.00 -0.31
CA LEU A 31 -14.82 9.30 -0.94
C LEU A 31 -15.09 9.18 -2.45
N ALA A 32 -14.39 8.28 -3.14
CA ALA A 32 -14.63 8.00 -4.56
C ALA A 32 -16.04 7.42 -4.81
N GLN A 33 -16.53 6.56 -3.91
CA GLN A 33 -17.89 6.03 -3.93
C GLN A 33 -18.93 7.16 -3.76
N GLU A 34 -18.73 8.06 -2.80
CA GLU A 34 -19.61 9.21 -2.56
C GLU A 34 -19.66 10.17 -3.75
N ASN A 35 -18.55 10.29 -4.49
CA ASN A 35 -18.44 11.07 -5.72
C ASN A 35 -18.86 10.30 -6.99
N ASN A 36 -19.39 9.07 -6.85
CA ASN A 36 -19.84 8.20 -7.96
C ASN A 36 -18.75 7.88 -9.00
N VAL A 37 -17.47 7.81 -8.60
CA VAL A 37 -16.34 7.53 -9.50
C VAL A 37 -15.96 6.05 -9.45
N SER A 38 -16.77 5.20 -10.09
CA SER A 38 -16.63 3.73 -10.01
C SER A 38 -15.25 3.19 -10.43
N THR A 39 -14.59 3.85 -11.38
CA THR A 39 -13.23 3.48 -11.82
C THR A 39 -12.21 3.61 -10.69
N LEU A 40 -12.27 4.69 -9.91
CA LEU A 40 -11.39 4.88 -8.75
C LEU A 40 -11.66 3.85 -7.66
N VAL A 41 -12.94 3.49 -7.45
CA VAL A 41 -13.33 2.45 -6.49
C VAL A 41 -12.72 1.10 -6.86
N PHE A 42 -12.82 0.72 -8.14
CA PHE A 42 -12.24 -0.53 -8.64
C PHE A 42 -10.72 -0.59 -8.41
N TYR A 43 -10.00 0.47 -8.76
CA TYR A 43 -8.54 0.50 -8.60
C TYR A 43 -8.10 0.62 -7.14
N ALA A 44 -8.91 1.24 -6.27
CA ALA A 44 -8.68 1.23 -4.83
C ALA A 44 -8.85 -0.19 -4.24
N ASP A 45 -9.86 -0.95 -4.69
CA ASP A 45 -10.03 -2.35 -4.29
C ASP A 45 -8.84 -3.22 -4.73
N SER A 46 -8.39 -3.08 -5.99
CA SER A 46 -7.18 -3.76 -6.45
C SER A 46 -5.94 -3.37 -5.64
N SER A 47 -5.80 -2.09 -5.26
CA SER A 47 -4.69 -1.63 -4.43
C SER A 47 -4.72 -2.27 -3.03
N LEU A 48 -5.90 -2.45 -2.43
CA LEU A 48 -6.03 -3.13 -1.13
C LEU A 48 -5.60 -4.60 -1.19
N GLU A 49 -5.95 -5.31 -2.28
CA GLU A 49 -5.51 -6.70 -2.51
C GLU A 49 -3.99 -6.81 -2.66
N ILE A 50 -3.38 -5.85 -3.36
CA ILE A 50 -1.91 -5.80 -3.52
C ILE A 50 -1.23 -5.51 -2.18
N VAL A 51 -1.77 -4.60 -1.35
CA VAL A 51 -1.21 -4.34 -0.02
C VAL A 51 -1.26 -5.58 0.87
N ASP A 52 -2.35 -6.36 0.82
CA ASP A 52 -2.42 -7.64 1.54
C ASP A 52 -1.38 -8.64 1.01
N SER A 53 -1.19 -8.70 -0.32
CA SER A 53 -0.18 -9.55 -0.95
C SER A 53 1.26 -9.16 -0.54
N ILE A 54 1.57 -7.86 -0.49
CA ILE A 54 2.87 -7.36 -0.02
C ILE A 54 3.12 -7.82 1.42
N LYS A 55 2.12 -7.76 2.30
CA LYS A 55 2.25 -8.21 3.69
C LYS A 55 2.58 -9.70 3.79
N GLU A 56 1.90 -10.53 3.00
CA GLU A 56 2.14 -11.97 2.97
C GLU A 56 3.54 -12.30 2.44
N LEU A 57 3.92 -11.71 1.31
CA LEU A 57 5.23 -11.91 0.68
C LEU A 57 6.36 -11.42 1.58
N ALA A 58 6.20 -10.27 2.24
CA ALA A 58 7.19 -9.73 3.16
C ALA A 58 7.37 -10.64 4.37
N SER A 59 6.28 -11.19 4.92
CA SER A 59 6.35 -12.18 6.00
C SER A 59 7.16 -13.42 5.60
N VAL A 60 6.93 -13.93 4.38
CA VAL A 60 7.72 -15.05 3.83
C VAL A 60 9.20 -14.66 3.71
N TYR A 61 9.49 -13.50 3.12
CA TYR A 61 10.84 -12.99 2.96
C TYR A 61 11.58 -12.81 4.30
N PHE A 62 10.94 -12.25 5.34
CA PHE A 62 11.58 -12.05 6.64
C PHE A 62 11.93 -13.35 7.36
N SER A 63 11.23 -14.45 6.99
CA SER A 63 11.51 -15.81 7.43
C SER A 63 12.62 -16.46 6.61
N SER A 64 12.49 -16.50 5.28
CA SER A 64 13.40 -17.21 4.38
C SER A 64 14.72 -16.47 4.11
N LYS A 65 14.66 -15.13 4.09
CA LYS A 65 15.70 -14.19 3.65
C LYS A 65 16.21 -14.46 2.23
N SER A 66 15.40 -15.10 1.39
CA SER A 66 15.82 -15.46 0.04
C SER A 66 15.76 -14.27 -0.91
N VAL A 67 16.67 -14.22 -1.88
CA VAL A 67 16.66 -13.19 -2.94
C VAL A 67 15.38 -13.31 -3.78
N GLY A 68 14.89 -14.54 -4.01
CA GLY A 68 13.65 -14.77 -4.76
C GLY A 68 12.44 -14.15 -4.06
N ASP A 69 12.30 -14.35 -2.75
CA ASP A 69 11.19 -13.79 -1.98
C ASP A 69 11.30 -12.27 -1.89
N LYS A 70 12.52 -11.72 -1.79
CA LYS A 70 12.73 -10.26 -1.89
C LYS A 70 12.22 -9.74 -3.22
N SER A 71 12.56 -10.39 -4.34
CA SER A 71 12.09 -9.97 -5.66
C SER A 71 10.57 -10.02 -5.77
N SER A 72 9.92 -11.03 -5.20
CA SER A 72 8.45 -11.10 -5.17
C SER A 72 7.84 -9.91 -4.41
N VAL A 73 8.41 -9.52 -3.28
CA VAL A 73 7.96 -8.32 -2.53
C VAL A 73 8.11 -7.06 -3.39
N MET A 74 9.27 -6.87 -4.03
CA MET A 74 9.52 -5.69 -4.87
C MET A 74 8.58 -5.62 -6.08
N ASN A 75 8.32 -6.74 -6.74
CA ASN A 75 7.37 -6.79 -7.85
C ASN A 75 5.96 -6.39 -7.42
N ALA A 76 5.51 -6.82 -6.23
CA ALA A 76 4.21 -6.42 -5.69
C ALA A 76 4.16 -4.91 -5.36
N PHE A 77 5.26 -4.32 -4.91
CA PHE A 77 5.35 -2.86 -4.77
C PHE A 77 5.28 -2.14 -6.11
N ASP A 78 5.94 -2.64 -7.16
CA ASP A 78 5.86 -2.06 -8.51
C ASP A 78 4.43 -2.14 -9.09
N GLU A 79 3.71 -3.23 -8.79
CA GLU A 79 2.29 -3.38 -9.11
C GLU A 79 1.43 -2.36 -8.37
N LEU A 80 1.67 -2.16 -7.07
CA LEU A 80 0.98 -1.13 -6.28
C LEU A 80 1.22 0.27 -6.85
N GLU A 81 2.48 0.63 -7.13
CA GLU A 81 2.86 1.92 -7.72
C GLU A 81 2.15 2.15 -9.06
N SER A 82 2.04 1.10 -9.87
CA SER A 82 1.27 1.16 -11.13
C SER A 82 -0.21 1.44 -10.90
N GLN A 83 -0.84 0.86 -9.86
CA GLN A 83 -2.23 1.15 -9.53
C GLN A 83 -2.42 2.59 -9.03
N ILE A 84 -1.52 3.08 -8.19
CA ILE A 84 -1.54 4.45 -7.68
C ILE A 84 -1.44 5.46 -8.84
N ALA A 85 -0.57 5.21 -9.83
CA ALA A 85 -0.45 6.04 -11.01
C ALA A 85 -1.74 6.08 -11.86
N ILE A 86 -2.52 4.99 -11.87
CA ILE A 86 -3.83 4.95 -12.54
C ILE A 86 -4.88 5.75 -11.75
N LEU A 87 -4.88 5.64 -10.42
CA LEU A 87 -5.76 6.42 -9.56
C LEU A 87 -5.56 7.93 -9.75
N GLU A 88 -4.30 8.38 -9.89
CA GLU A 88 -3.93 9.78 -10.14
C GLU A 88 -4.61 10.35 -11.40
N GLN A 89 -4.78 9.52 -12.44
CA GLN A 89 -5.40 9.93 -13.70
C GLN A 89 -6.93 10.04 -13.62
N GLY A 90 -7.56 9.41 -12.64
CA GLY A 90 -9.01 9.35 -12.48
C GLY A 90 -9.59 10.41 -11.54
N LEU A 91 -8.76 11.29 -10.98
CA LEU A 91 -9.18 12.32 -10.03
C LEU A 91 -10.07 13.38 -10.70
N VAL A 92 -11.22 13.67 -10.08
CA VAL A 92 -12.24 14.58 -10.64
C VAL A 92 -12.60 15.74 -9.71
N SER A 93 -12.05 15.77 -8.49
CA SER A 93 -12.31 16.82 -7.51
C SER A 93 -11.07 17.12 -6.67
N ASP A 94 -11.04 18.33 -6.10
CA ASP A 94 -9.96 18.76 -5.20
C ASP A 94 -9.90 17.90 -3.93
N GLU A 95 -11.06 17.49 -3.41
CA GLU A 95 -11.16 16.62 -2.22
C GLU A 95 -10.57 15.23 -2.49
N LEU A 96 -10.87 14.64 -3.65
CA LEU A 96 -10.26 13.38 -4.08
C LEU A 96 -8.75 13.53 -4.29
N THR A 97 -8.32 14.67 -4.81
CA THR A 97 -6.90 14.97 -5.02
C THR A 97 -6.15 15.10 -3.70
N GLU A 98 -6.72 15.79 -2.72
CA GLU A 98 -6.13 15.90 -1.38
C GLU A 98 -6.03 14.52 -0.70
N MET A 99 -7.09 13.72 -0.77
CA MET A 99 -7.08 12.38 -0.19
C MET A 99 -6.09 11.46 -0.90
N PHE A 100 -6.03 11.53 -2.23
CA PHE A 100 -5.05 10.79 -3.03
C PHE A 100 -3.61 11.12 -2.64
N ASN A 101 -3.28 12.40 -2.46
CA ASN A 101 -1.94 12.81 -2.06
C ASN A 101 -1.56 12.23 -0.69
N LYS A 102 -2.50 12.20 0.27
CA LYS A 102 -2.28 11.52 1.56
C LYS A 102 -2.02 10.03 1.36
N THR A 103 -2.79 9.35 0.51
CA THR A 103 -2.54 7.93 0.20
C THR A 103 -1.18 7.72 -0.44
N LYS A 104 -0.78 8.57 -1.40
CA LYS A 104 0.51 8.51 -2.08
C LYS A 104 1.68 8.66 -1.10
N ASP A 105 1.59 9.61 -0.17
CA ASP A 105 2.61 9.80 0.87
C ASP A 105 2.77 8.55 1.76
N VAL A 106 1.68 7.84 2.07
CA VAL A 106 1.76 6.59 2.85
C VAL A 106 2.33 5.44 2.01
N VAL A 107 2.05 5.38 0.70
CA VAL A 107 2.66 4.40 -0.22
C VAL A 107 4.18 4.56 -0.27
N GLU A 108 4.66 5.80 -0.39
CA GLU A 108 6.10 6.10 -0.39
C GLU A 108 6.75 5.65 0.93
N GLN A 109 6.13 5.96 2.07
CA GLN A 109 6.60 5.50 3.38
C GLN A 109 6.59 3.97 3.51
N PHE A 110 5.58 3.30 2.96
CA PHE A 110 5.47 1.84 3.02
C PHE A 110 6.60 1.16 2.23
N LYS A 111 6.97 1.72 1.07
CA LYS A 111 8.06 1.21 0.24
C LYS A 111 9.44 1.35 0.90
N ASP A 112 9.60 2.38 1.72
CA ASP A 112 10.86 2.68 2.42
C ASP A 112 11.04 1.93 3.76
N THR A 113 10.01 1.23 4.25
CA THR A 113 10.01 0.48 5.52
C THR A 113 10.56 -0.95 5.38
#